data_AF-A0A367AT10-F1
#
_entry.id   AF-A0A367AT10-F1
#
_cell.length_a   1.000
_cell.length_b   1.000
_cell.length_c   1.000
_cell.angle_alpha   90.00
_cell.angle_beta   90.00
_cell.angle_gamma   90.00
#
_symmetry.space_group_name_H-M   'P 1'
#
loop_
_entity.id
_entity.type
_entity.pdbx_description
1 polymer ?
#
loop_
_entity_poly.entity_id
_entity_poly.type
_entity_poly.pdbx_seq_one_letter_code
_entity_poly.pdbx_strand_id
1 'polypeptide(L)'
;MRSLALTGALAASVLGTVVLPGVAAAEAGTTIAGELVHAVAEAEPGTDGHAGEGHDEDGRISWVVTADGEVPVDGAGLSDVPTGSEVELSVGPLEQGEDDESAHPVLDSDVISKDTTPPPPAPAPVAGLTNQVTVVQVAPAGTSPDGTLLSDVVATVNGPVAGFWAEQTAGAVRLGVAESRDWLRTTADCSTPEALWNEVAAAVGFQAGPGKHLLVRLTGETAARPGCSYALAQVGAGTTSGGRLYVRENLASVIAHELGHNFGLGHSSAAQCDGAVEGASCRTAGYRDYYDVMGASWSQLGSLNAPQAAALGVLPATAQASLSVGQAESTVTLAPFGGNTGVRALRLVDREGAVYWLEHRAATGRDGWLGTRENVYGLDAGVLLRRGGAFPDTSLLLDGTPGPAARWDADLQSAIPAGRAVSLSGGDFTVTVQSVGAAGAVLRVVPAADGTGRAAARPAGSGQGATIPAEVAAPVEETTAGEPAFWVPSVEVPAARAQVALDPVADGSSSLGGLLLPFAVAVVTGGLLLLLQCLRRGRRRRPLYR
;
A
#
# COMPACT_ATOMS: atom_id res chain seq x y z
N MET A 1 -64.36 -62.33 19.00
CA MET A 1 -64.57 -62.29 20.47
C MET A 1 -64.04 -60.94 20.94
N ARG A 2 -64.85 -59.88 20.94
CA ARG A 2 -65.66 -59.34 22.05
C ARG A 2 -64.92 -59.16 23.39
N SER A 3 -65.11 -57.94 23.91
CA SER A 3 -64.99 -57.48 25.31
C SER A 3 -63.62 -56.96 25.71
N LEU A 4 -63.47 -55.89 26.50
CA LEU A 4 -64.37 -54.83 26.96
C LEU A 4 -63.46 -53.72 27.54
N ALA A 5 -63.97 -52.50 27.57
CA ALA A 5 -63.35 -51.31 28.14
C ALA A 5 -63.13 -51.39 29.66
N LEU A 6 -62.12 -50.70 30.18
CA LEU A 6 -62.20 -50.07 31.51
C LEU A 6 -61.42 -48.74 31.51
N THR A 7 -62.16 -47.69 31.83
CA THR A 7 -61.76 -46.30 32.03
C THR A 7 -60.95 -46.11 33.31
N GLY A 8 -59.85 -45.36 33.23
CA GLY A 8 -59.11 -44.84 34.38
C GLY A 8 -58.61 -43.44 34.06
N ALA A 9 -59.24 -42.43 34.67
CA ALA A 9 -58.85 -41.04 34.57
C ALA A 9 -57.58 -40.77 35.40
N LEU A 10 -56.58 -40.13 34.80
CA LEU A 10 -55.47 -39.51 35.53
C LEU A 10 -55.08 -38.20 34.82
N ALA A 11 -55.13 -37.13 35.60
CA ALA A 11 -54.85 -35.77 35.20
C ALA A 11 -53.39 -35.62 34.73
N ALA A 12 -53.22 -35.12 33.51
CA ALA A 12 -51.92 -34.66 33.01
C ALA A 12 -51.96 -33.13 32.93
N SER A 13 -51.20 -32.51 33.82
CA SER A 13 -50.87 -31.10 33.87
C SER A 13 -50.21 -30.65 32.57
N VAL A 14 -50.75 -29.58 31.97
CA VAL A 14 -50.18 -28.86 30.84
C VAL A 14 -48.93 -28.12 31.32
N LEU A 15 -47.75 -28.67 31.06
CA LEU A 15 -46.49 -27.93 31.08
C LEU A 15 -46.28 -27.34 29.69
N GLY A 16 -46.55 -26.04 29.56
CA GLY A 16 -46.22 -25.28 28.36
C GLY A 16 -44.72 -25.27 28.16
N THR A 17 -44.25 -25.90 27.09
CA THR A 17 -42.90 -25.70 26.56
C THR A 17 -42.81 -24.29 26.00
N VAL A 18 -42.23 -23.37 26.77
CA VAL A 18 -41.74 -22.10 26.25
C VAL A 18 -40.52 -22.41 25.38
N VAL A 19 -40.70 -22.35 24.07
CA VAL A 19 -39.58 -22.30 23.12
C VAL A 19 -39.04 -20.88 23.18
N LEU A 20 -37.90 -20.71 23.85
CA LEU A 20 -37.12 -19.48 23.72
C LEU A 20 -36.55 -19.43 22.29
N PRO A 21 -36.65 -18.30 21.57
CA PRO A 21 -35.95 -18.15 20.31
C PRO A 21 -34.45 -18.29 20.57
N GLY A 22 -33.80 -19.19 19.82
CA GLY A 22 -32.36 -19.33 19.86
C GLY A 22 -31.73 -18.00 19.50
N VAL A 23 -31.05 -17.39 20.45
CA VAL A 23 -30.08 -16.34 20.17
C VAL A 23 -29.04 -17.01 19.27
N ALA A 24 -28.90 -16.53 18.03
CA ALA A 24 -27.75 -16.90 17.22
C ALA A 24 -26.52 -16.59 18.07
N ALA A 25 -25.75 -17.61 18.43
CA ALA A 25 -24.48 -17.39 19.09
C ALA A 25 -23.65 -16.56 18.11
N ALA A 26 -23.32 -15.31 18.47
CA ALA A 26 -22.22 -14.61 17.83
C ALA A 26 -21.04 -15.58 17.85
N GLU A 27 -20.42 -15.82 16.68
CA GLU A 27 -19.20 -16.62 16.66
C GLU A 27 -18.24 -16.01 17.68
N ALA A 28 -17.81 -16.82 18.64
CA ALA A 28 -17.00 -16.35 19.74
C ALA A 28 -15.61 -16.01 19.20
N GLY A 29 -15.43 -14.76 18.80
CA GLY A 29 -14.13 -14.21 18.44
C GLY A 29 -13.17 -14.27 19.62
N THR A 30 -11.89 -14.47 19.34
CA THR A 30 -10.82 -14.33 20.34
C THR A 30 -10.33 -12.90 20.31
N THR A 31 -10.27 -12.23 21.45
CA THR A 31 -9.69 -10.89 21.53
C THR A 31 -8.18 -10.98 21.64
N ILE A 32 -7.47 -10.27 20.76
CA ILE A 32 -6.02 -10.10 20.79
C ILE A 32 -5.70 -8.60 20.91
N ALA A 33 -4.63 -8.26 21.61
CA ALA A 33 -4.18 -6.88 21.74
C ALA A 33 -2.66 -6.80 21.56
N GLY A 34 -2.20 -5.77 20.85
CA GLY A 34 -0.80 -5.58 20.55
C GLY A 34 -0.53 -4.51 19.50
N GLU A 35 0.71 -4.48 19.01
CA GLU A 35 1.14 -3.54 17.99
C GLU A 35 0.79 -4.07 16.59
N LEU A 36 0.07 -3.30 15.79
CA LEU A 36 -0.22 -3.64 14.40
C LEU A 36 1.01 -3.44 13.52
N VAL A 37 1.34 -4.44 12.72
CA VAL A 37 2.42 -4.37 11.73
C VAL A 37 1.86 -4.63 10.34
N HIS A 38 2.25 -3.78 9.39
CA HIS A 38 2.02 -4.01 7.97
C HIS A 38 3.32 -4.37 7.27
N ALA A 39 3.23 -5.25 6.28
CA ALA A 39 4.27 -5.51 5.29
C ALA A 39 3.69 -5.51 3.87
N VAL A 40 4.57 -5.34 2.89
CA VAL A 40 4.21 -5.20 1.47
C VAL A 40 4.91 -6.27 0.67
N ALA A 41 4.13 -7.17 0.08
CA ALA A 41 4.62 -8.21 -0.80
C ALA A 41 4.70 -7.70 -2.24
N GLU A 42 5.89 -7.83 -2.82
CA GLU A 42 6.17 -7.32 -4.16
C GLU A 42 5.92 -8.38 -5.24
N ALA A 43 5.32 -7.93 -6.35
CA ALA A 43 5.13 -8.73 -7.55
C ALA A 43 6.41 -8.87 -8.38
N GLU A 44 6.40 -9.76 -9.37
CA GLU A 44 7.50 -9.84 -10.33
C GLU A 44 7.61 -8.52 -11.14
N PRO A 45 8.83 -8.04 -11.45
CA PRO A 45 8.99 -6.86 -12.30
C PRO A 45 8.31 -7.05 -13.67
N GLY A 46 7.41 -6.12 -14.01
CA GLY A 46 6.72 -6.11 -15.31
C GLY A 46 5.45 -6.95 -15.39
N THR A 47 4.99 -7.55 -14.28
CA THR A 47 3.57 -7.92 -14.14
C THR A 47 2.77 -6.69 -13.72
N ASP A 48 1.57 -6.52 -14.27
CA ASP A 48 0.73 -5.35 -14.04
C ASP A 48 0.25 -5.29 -12.58
N GLY A 49 1.08 -4.74 -11.68
CA GLY A 49 0.75 -4.21 -10.35
C GLY A 49 0.19 -5.17 -9.30
N HIS A 50 -0.33 -6.33 -9.68
CA HIS A 50 -0.85 -7.33 -8.77
C HIS A 50 0.33 -8.18 -8.29
N ALA A 51 0.66 -8.05 -7.00
CA ALA A 51 1.24 -9.19 -6.29
C ALA A 51 0.36 -10.42 -6.61
N GLY A 52 0.94 -11.61 -6.70
CA GLY A 52 0.24 -12.82 -7.17
C GLY A 52 -1.18 -12.99 -6.60
N GLU A 53 -2.02 -13.73 -7.33
CA GLU A 53 -3.45 -13.93 -7.03
C GLU A 53 -3.73 -14.45 -5.59
N GLY A 54 -3.73 -13.58 -4.58
CA GLY A 54 -4.12 -13.93 -3.20
C GLY A 54 -3.56 -13.08 -2.05
N HIS A 55 -2.88 -11.97 -2.33
CA HIS A 55 -2.79 -10.87 -1.35
C HIS A 55 -4.05 -9.97 -1.44
N ASP A 56 -4.25 -9.03 -0.50
CA ASP A 56 -5.13 -7.85 -0.76
C ASP A 56 -4.82 -7.33 -2.18
N GLU A 57 -5.76 -6.71 -2.91
CA GLU A 57 -5.55 -6.22 -4.30
C GLU A 57 -4.23 -5.40 -4.48
N ASP A 58 -3.69 -4.93 -3.36
CA ASP A 58 -2.53 -4.09 -3.12
C ASP A 58 -1.24 -4.79 -2.60
N GLY A 59 -1.23 -6.11 -2.38
CA GLY A 59 -0.03 -6.83 -1.89
C GLY A 59 0.27 -6.70 -0.39
N ARG A 60 -0.65 -6.15 0.42
CA ARG A 60 -0.43 -5.91 1.86
C ARG A 60 -0.69 -7.15 2.71
N ILE A 61 0.20 -7.41 3.67
CA ILE A 61 0.08 -8.44 4.71
C ILE A 61 0.10 -7.77 6.08
N SER A 62 -0.71 -8.25 7.03
CA SER A 62 -0.84 -7.63 8.36
C SER A 62 -0.81 -8.65 9.50
N TRP A 63 -0.24 -8.25 10.64
CA TRP A 63 -0.26 -9.05 11.86
C TRP A 63 -0.19 -8.17 13.11
N VAL A 64 -0.59 -8.74 14.25
CA VAL A 64 -0.49 -8.08 15.55
C VAL A 64 0.64 -8.73 16.35
N VAL A 65 1.59 -7.92 16.81
CA VAL A 65 2.65 -8.33 17.75
C VAL A 65 2.09 -8.30 19.16
N THR A 66 1.82 -9.48 19.71
CA THR A 66 1.31 -9.66 21.08
C THR A 66 2.41 -10.12 22.03
N ALA A 67 2.11 -10.20 23.34
CA ALA A 67 3.03 -10.77 24.32
C ALA A 67 3.36 -12.26 24.07
N ASP A 68 2.46 -12.98 23.40
CA ASP A 68 2.57 -14.42 23.15
C ASP A 68 3.12 -14.75 21.75
N GLY A 69 3.30 -13.73 20.90
CA GLY A 69 3.83 -13.88 19.55
C GLY A 69 3.14 -12.99 18.52
N GLU A 70 3.52 -13.18 17.25
CA GLU A 70 2.96 -12.49 16.10
C GLU A 70 1.73 -13.26 15.60
N VAL A 71 0.58 -12.59 15.45
CA VAL A 71 -0.70 -13.19 15.05
C VAL A 71 -1.13 -12.62 13.70
N PRO A 72 -1.14 -13.41 12.60
CA PRO A 72 -1.54 -12.92 11.28
C PRO A 72 -3.04 -12.60 11.25
N VAL A 73 -3.39 -11.46 10.65
CA VAL A 73 -4.78 -10.98 10.58
C VAL A 73 -5.11 -10.50 9.17
N ASP A 74 -6.38 -10.63 8.78
CA ASP A 74 -6.89 -10.06 7.55
C ASP A 74 -6.79 -8.51 7.60
N GLY A 75 -6.08 -7.95 6.62
CA GLY A 75 -5.73 -6.53 6.55
C GLY A 75 -6.83 -5.63 5.97
N ALA A 76 -7.87 -6.18 5.34
CA ALA A 76 -8.87 -5.38 4.61
C ALA A 76 -9.55 -4.32 5.50
N GLY A 77 -9.88 -4.68 6.75
CA GLY A 77 -10.49 -3.78 7.74
C GLY A 77 -9.51 -2.84 8.46
N LEU A 78 -8.21 -3.00 8.25
CA LEU A 78 -7.14 -2.29 8.97
C LEU A 78 -6.35 -1.33 8.07
N SER A 79 -6.75 -1.16 6.81
CA SER A 79 -6.05 -0.36 5.81
C SER A 79 -5.79 1.10 6.20
N ASP A 80 -6.68 1.69 7.01
CA ASP A 80 -6.55 3.08 7.52
C ASP A 80 -5.83 3.19 8.87
N VAL A 81 -5.41 2.07 9.45
CA VAL A 81 -4.70 2.04 10.74
C VAL A 81 -3.18 2.03 10.45
N PRO A 82 -2.40 2.99 10.95
CA PRO A 82 -0.96 2.98 10.73
C PRO A 82 -0.27 1.79 11.42
N THR A 83 0.74 1.24 10.76
CA THR A 83 1.74 0.34 11.38
C THR A 83 2.32 1.01 12.64
N GLY A 84 2.56 0.23 13.69
CA GLY A 84 2.98 0.71 15.00
C GLY A 84 1.84 1.15 15.93
N SER A 85 0.58 1.17 15.48
CA SER A 85 -0.57 1.49 16.35
C SER A 85 -0.85 0.35 17.33
N GLU A 86 -1.21 0.68 18.57
CA GLU A 86 -1.76 -0.32 19.51
C GLU A 86 -3.24 -0.56 19.20
N VAL A 87 -3.58 -1.82 18.93
CA VAL A 87 -4.92 -2.26 18.56
C VAL A 87 -5.42 -3.36 19.48
N GLU A 88 -6.72 -3.39 19.71
CA GLU A 88 -7.46 -4.52 20.25
C GLU A 88 -8.37 -5.05 19.14
N LEU A 89 -8.16 -6.30 18.72
CA LEU A 89 -8.92 -6.93 17.64
C LEU A 89 -9.71 -8.12 18.19
N SER A 90 -10.96 -8.25 17.78
CA SER A 90 -11.70 -9.50 17.91
C SER A 90 -11.53 -10.29 16.62
N VAL A 91 -10.89 -11.45 16.69
CA VAL A 91 -10.54 -12.25 15.51
C VAL A 91 -11.27 -13.59 15.48
N GLY A 92 -11.61 -14.05 14.28
CA GLY A 92 -12.23 -15.35 14.03
C GLY A 92 -11.22 -16.51 14.03
N PRO A 93 -11.65 -17.75 13.68
CA PRO A 93 -10.74 -18.88 13.53
C PRO A 93 -9.71 -18.61 12.42
N LEU A 94 -8.53 -19.23 12.50
CA LEU A 94 -7.52 -19.11 11.44
C LEU A 94 -8.07 -19.71 10.15
N GLU A 95 -8.08 -18.92 9.08
CA GLU A 95 -8.53 -19.36 7.76
C GLU A 95 -7.33 -19.45 6.83
N GLN A 96 -7.33 -20.48 5.97
CA GLN A 96 -6.33 -20.62 4.93
C GLN A 96 -6.84 -19.90 3.69
N GLY A 97 -6.12 -18.87 3.26
CA GLY A 97 -6.38 -18.12 2.04
C GLY A 97 -6.13 -18.97 0.79
N GLU A 98 -6.48 -18.43 -0.36
CA GLU A 98 -6.38 -19.12 -1.67
C GLU A 98 -4.91 -19.43 -2.06
N ASP A 99 -3.93 -18.78 -1.41
CA ASP A 99 -2.49 -18.81 -1.70
C ASP A 99 -1.63 -19.59 -0.67
N ASP A 100 -2.26 -20.46 0.12
CA ASP A 100 -1.63 -21.18 1.25
C ASP A 100 -1.15 -20.28 2.42
N GLU A 101 -1.34 -18.96 2.36
CA GLU A 101 -1.19 -18.05 3.51
C GLU A 101 -2.37 -18.22 4.48
N SER A 102 -2.12 -18.11 5.79
CA SER A 102 -3.15 -18.28 6.81
C SER A 102 -3.29 -17.04 7.67
N ALA A 103 -4.49 -16.48 7.78
CA ALA A 103 -4.77 -15.28 8.55
C ALA A 103 -6.09 -15.39 9.31
N HIS A 104 -6.18 -14.68 10.44
CA HIS A 104 -7.43 -14.60 11.19
C HIS A 104 -8.31 -13.46 10.65
N PRO A 105 -9.59 -13.70 10.32
CA PRO A 105 -10.50 -12.64 9.90
C PRO A 105 -10.76 -11.69 11.07
N VAL A 106 -10.72 -10.38 10.80
CA VAL A 106 -11.01 -9.33 11.80
C VAL A 106 -12.51 -9.12 11.88
N LEU A 107 -13.10 -9.46 13.03
CA LEU A 107 -14.54 -9.35 13.29
C LEU A 107 -14.92 -7.98 13.86
N ASP A 108 -14.02 -7.40 14.66
CA ASP A 108 -14.15 -6.07 15.24
C ASP A 108 -12.74 -5.51 15.57
N SER A 109 -12.59 -4.18 15.55
CA SER A 109 -11.31 -3.52 15.79
C SER A 109 -11.46 -2.22 16.57
N ASP A 110 -10.74 -2.10 17.68
CA ASP A 110 -10.59 -0.86 18.44
C ASP A 110 -9.13 -0.41 18.43
N VAL A 111 -8.89 0.83 17.99
CA VAL A 111 -7.54 1.43 18.04
C VAL A 111 -7.36 2.09 19.40
N ILE A 112 -6.58 1.44 20.27
CA ILE A 112 -6.33 1.88 21.65
C ILE A 112 -5.49 3.15 21.65
N SER A 113 -4.43 3.16 20.85
CA SER A 113 -3.63 4.36 20.59
C SER A 113 -3.09 4.33 19.16
N LYS A 114 -3.31 5.42 18.43
CA LYS A 114 -2.60 5.67 17.18
C LYS A 114 -1.24 6.21 17.55
N ASP A 115 -0.17 5.57 17.07
CA ASP A 115 1.12 6.22 17.20
C ASP A 115 1.10 7.49 16.33
N THR A 116 1.10 8.63 17.01
CA THR A 116 1.22 9.97 16.41
C THR A 116 2.55 10.60 16.81
N THR A 117 3.39 9.83 17.51
CA THR A 117 4.63 10.31 18.08
C THR A 117 5.71 10.27 17.01
N PRO A 118 6.35 11.41 16.68
CA PRO A 118 7.55 11.39 15.87
C PRO A 118 8.54 10.41 16.51
N PRO A 119 9.16 9.49 15.73
CA PRO A 119 10.01 8.47 16.31
C PRO A 119 11.12 9.13 17.15
N PRO A 120 11.49 8.55 18.30
CA PRO A 120 12.46 9.14 19.21
C PRO A 120 13.80 9.38 18.48
N PRO A 121 14.57 10.40 18.90
CA PRO A 121 15.85 10.70 18.27
C PRO A 121 16.75 9.46 18.28
N ALA A 122 17.25 9.10 17.10
CA ALA A 122 18.04 7.88 16.90
C ALA A 122 19.20 7.77 17.90
N PRO A 123 19.51 6.56 18.42
CA PRO A 123 20.64 6.37 19.32
C PRO A 123 21.96 6.73 18.65
N ALA A 124 22.98 7.06 19.46
CA ALA A 124 24.30 7.44 18.97
C ALA A 124 24.86 6.35 18.03
N PRO A 125 25.30 6.71 16.82
CA PRO A 125 25.55 5.75 15.76
C PRO A 125 26.76 4.87 16.04
N VAL A 126 26.69 3.59 15.67
CA VAL A 126 27.89 2.80 15.39
C VAL A 126 28.54 3.43 14.16
N ALA A 127 29.76 3.95 14.30
CA ALA A 127 30.56 4.53 13.20
C ALA A 127 29.86 5.59 12.32
N GLY A 128 28.92 6.36 12.86
CA GLY A 128 28.21 7.40 12.12
C GLY A 128 27.04 6.92 11.23
N LEU A 129 26.60 5.67 11.30
CA LEU A 129 25.40 5.21 10.60
C LEU A 129 24.12 5.56 11.38
N THR A 130 23.15 6.22 10.74
CA THR A 130 21.81 6.40 11.35
C THR A 130 20.96 5.14 11.22
N ASN A 131 21.23 4.33 10.19
CA ASN A 131 20.53 3.10 9.90
C ASN A 131 21.54 1.97 9.64
N GLN A 132 21.45 0.88 10.39
CA GLN A 132 22.35 -0.26 10.39
C GLN A 132 21.65 -1.47 9.77
N VAL A 133 22.28 -2.07 8.76
CA VAL A 133 21.73 -3.24 8.07
C VAL A 133 22.48 -4.49 8.52
N THR A 134 21.74 -5.49 8.98
CA THR A 134 22.24 -6.86 9.16
C THR A 134 21.86 -7.66 7.93
N VAL A 135 22.84 -8.14 7.17
CA VAL A 135 22.61 -8.89 5.93
C VAL A 135 22.76 -10.39 6.19
N VAL A 136 21.77 -11.18 5.81
CA VAL A 136 21.83 -12.65 5.92
C VAL A 136 21.41 -13.29 4.60
N GLN A 137 22.23 -14.21 4.08
CA GLN A 137 21.80 -15.05 2.97
C GLN A 137 21.04 -16.26 3.49
N VAL A 138 19.89 -16.57 2.92
CA VAL A 138 18.97 -17.58 3.46
C VAL A 138 18.43 -18.47 2.35
N ALA A 139 18.55 -19.78 2.53
CA ALA A 139 17.84 -20.78 1.76
C ALA A 139 16.67 -21.31 2.60
N PRO A 140 15.43 -20.88 2.34
CA PRO A 140 14.25 -21.36 3.05
C PRO A 140 14.02 -22.86 2.88
N ALA A 141 13.13 -23.42 3.71
CA ALA A 141 12.78 -24.83 3.62
C ALA A 141 12.39 -25.23 2.19
N GLY A 142 12.89 -26.39 1.76
CA GLY A 142 12.71 -26.89 0.39
C GLY A 142 13.63 -26.27 -0.66
N THR A 143 14.51 -25.33 -0.32
CA THR A 143 15.48 -24.73 -1.25
C THR A 143 16.94 -24.98 -0.86
N SER A 144 17.87 -24.64 -1.76
CA SER A 144 19.31 -24.67 -1.53
C SER A 144 19.97 -23.31 -1.80
N PRO A 145 21.09 -23.01 -1.11
CA PRO A 145 21.96 -21.88 -1.43
C PRO A 145 22.31 -21.80 -2.92
N ASP A 146 22.28 -20.59 -3.47
CA ASP A 146 22.75 -20.32 -4.83
C ASP A 146 24.19 -19.76 -4.83
N GLY A 147 24.66 -19.37 -6.02
CA GLY A 147 26.02 -18.84 -6.22
C GLY A 147 26.23 -17.36 -5.85
N THR A 148 25.22 -16.68 -5.30
CA THR A 148 25.33 -15.26 -4.89
C THR A 148 26.38 -15.14 -3.78
N LEU A 149 27.35 -14.25 -3.96
CA LEU A 149 28.37 -13.99 -2.95
C LEU A 149 27.87 -12.97 -1.92
N LEU A 150 28.10 -13.25 -0.63
CA LEU A 150 27.78 -12.30 0.44
C LEU A 150 28.42 -10.93 0.23
N SER A 151 29.66 -10.92 -0.28
CA SER A 151 30.39 -9.69 -0.59
C SER A 151 29.68 -8.82 -1.61
N ASP A 152 28.98 -9.41 -2.56
CA ASP A 152 28.28 -8.67 -3.61
C ASP A 152 27.02 -8.02 -3.05
N VAL A 153 26.30 -8.70 -2.16
CA VAL A 153 25.14 -8.13 -1.45
C VAL A 153 25.57 -6.98 -0.55
N VAL A 154 26.64 -7.19 0.24
CA VAL A 154 27.21 -6.15 1.11
C VAL A 154 27.70 -4.95 0.31
N ALA A 155 28.33 -5.17 -0.85
CA ALA A 155 28.77 -4.10 -1.74
C ALA A 155 27.60 -3.31 -2.33
N THR A 156 26.50 -3.96 -2.70
CA THR A 156 25.28 -3.29 -3.17
C THR A 156 24.68 -2.39 -2.07
N VAL A 157 24.57 -2.91 -0.84
CA VAL A 157 24.03 -2.15 0.30
C VAL A 157 24.93 -0.95 0.63
N ASN A 158 26.24 -1.17 0.79
CA ASN A 158 27.18 -0.11 1.18
C ASN A 158 27.52 0.88 0.04
N GLY A 159 27.28 0.50 -1.21
CA GLY A 159 27.57 1.32 -2.39
C GLY A 159 26.32 2.06 -2.88
N PRO A 160 25.66 1.57 -3.94
CA PRO A 160 24.56 2.29 -4.58
C PRO A 160 23.36 2.56 -3.67
N VAL A 161 22.99 1.63 -2.77
CA VAL A 161 21.84 1.81 -1.86
C VAL A 161 22.13 2.87 -0.80
N ALA A 162 23.24 2.75 -0.08
CA ALA A 162 23.65 3.75 0.91
C ALA A 162 23.87 5.13 0.28
N GLY A 163 24.48 5.17 -0.90
CA GLY A 163 24.69 6.41 -1.66
C GLY A 163 23.37 7.07 -2.08
N PHE A 164 22.38 6.30 -2.52
CA PHE A 164 21.04 6.79 -2.84
C PHE A 164 20.39 7.46 -1.63
N TRP A 165 20.21 6.72 -0.54
CA TRP A 165 19.49 7.23 0.62
C TRP A 165 20.20 8.41 1.29
N ALA A 166 21.53 8.39 1.38
CA ALA A 166 22.30 9.52 1.91
C ALA A 166 22.14 10.79 1.06
N GLU A 167 22.16 10.67 -0.27
CA GLU A 167 21.99 11.81 -1.16
C GLU A 167 20.56 12.36 -1.12
N GLN A 168 19.57 11.48 -1.27
CA GLN A 168 18.16 11.87 -1.40
C GLN A 168 17.56 12.43 -0.11
N THR A 169 18.14 12.08 1.04
CA THR A 169 17.72 12.57 2.36
C THR A 169 18.63 13.64 2.95
N ALA A 170 19.58 14.16 2.16
CA ALA A 170 20.60 15.10 2.62
C ALA A 170 21.35 14.63 3.89
N GLY A 171 21.57 13.32 4.00
CA GLY A 171 22.29 12.67 5.10
C GLY A 171 21.45 12.34 6.33
N ALA A 172 20.12 12.55 6.32
CA ALA A 172 19.25 12.09 7.41
C ALA A 172 19.27 10.54 7.52
N VAL A 173 19.30 9.86 6.37
CA VAL A 173 19.49 8.41 6.29
C VAL A 173 20.94 8.12 5.86
N ARG A 174 21.73 7.57 6.76
CA ARG A 174 23.08 7.07 6.52
C ARG A 174 23.09 5.57 6.80
N LEU A 175 22.91 4.79 5.73
CA LEU A 175 22.86 3.34 5.76
C LEU A 175 24.24 2.70 5.68
N GLY A 176 24.39 1.54 6.30
CA GLY A 176 25.55 0.68 6.10
C GLY A 176 25.37 -0.68 6.75
N VAL A 177 26.07 -1.68 6.22
CA VAL A 177 26.08 -3.03 6.78
C VAL A 177 26.89 -3.03 8.07
N ALA A 178 26.22 -3.31 9.19
CA ALA A 178 26.86 -3.45 10.50
C ALA A 178 27.32 -4.90 10.74
N GLU A 179 26.53 -5.86 10.29
CA GLU A 179 26.82 -7.28 10.38
C GLU A 179 26.39 -8.01 9.10
N SER A 180 27.12 -9.07 8.74
CA SER A 180 26.71 -9.96 7.67
C SER A 180 26.96 -11.42 8.03
N ARG A 181 26.11 -12.30 7.50
CA ARG A 181 26.18 -13.75 7.66
C ARG A 181 25.93 -14.41 6.30
N ASP A 182 26.78 -15.40 6.00
CA ASP A 182 26.64 -16.24 4.82
C ASP A 182 25.45 -17.21 4.99
N TRP A 183 25.22 -18.06 4.00
CA TRP A 183 24.06 -18.94 3.89
C TRP A 183 23.64 -19.65 5.17
N LEU A 184 22.46 -19.28 5.66
CA LEU A 184 21.66 -20.02 6.62
C LEU A 184 20.64 -20.88 5.86
N ARG A 185 20.34 -22.07 6.38
CA ARG A 185 19.14 -22.82 6.00
C ARG A 185 18.11 -22.69 7.11
N THR A 186 16.86 -22.42 6.75
CA THR A 186 15.76 -22.35 7.72
C THR A 186 14.84 -23.55 7.64
N THR A 187 14.12 -23.79 8.72
CA THR A 187 12.99 -24.71 8.78
C THR A 187 11.69 -24.06 8.30
N ALA A 188 11.57 -22.74 8.46
CA ALA A 188 10.51 -21.95 7.86
C ALA A 188 10.71 -21.83 6.33
N ASP A 189 9.59 -21.87 5.58
CA ASP A 189 9.51 -21.45 4.19
C ASP A 189 9.00 -19.99 4.09
N CYS A 190 8.49 -19.58 2.92
CA CYS A 190 7.99 -18.22 2.73
C CYS A 190 6.50 -18.04 3.04
N SER A 191 5.74 -19.12 3.34
CA SER A 191 4.29 -19.03 3.60
C SER A 191 3.93 -18.24 4.86
N THR A 192 4.89 -18.07 5.75
CA THR A 192 4.80 -17.30 6.99
C THR A 192 6.06 -16.44 7.12
N PRO A 193 6.11 -15.28 6.44
CA PRO A 193 7.31 -14.44 6.38
C PRO A 193 7.85 -14.03 7.76
N GLU A 194 6.96 -13.85 8.74
CA GLU A 194 7.30 -13.58 10.12
C GLU A 194 8.06 -14.73 10.79
N ALA A 195 7.66 -15.98 10.53
CA ALA A 195 8.36 -17.15 11.04
C ALA A 195 9.77 -17.25 10.43
N LEU A 196 9.89 -16.99 9.12
CA LEU A 196 11.17 -16.94 8.42
C LEU A 196 12.09 -15.87 9.02
N TRP A 197 11.62 -14.63 9.17
CA TRP A 197 12.42 -13.56 9.75
C TRP A 197 12.77 -13.82 11.22
N ASN A 198 11.86 -14.37 12.01
CA ASN A 198 12.10 -14.70 13.41
C ASN A 198 13.16 -15.79 13.56
N GLU A 199 13.11 -16.85 12.75
CA GLU A 199 14.13 -17.90 12.73
C GLU A 199 15.52 -17.32 12.37
N VAL A 200 15.58 -16.49 11.34
CA VAL A 200 16.83 -15.83 10.90
C VAL A 200 17.35 -14.88 11.98
N ALA A 201 16.49 -14.04 12.54
CA ALA A 201 16.85 -13.08 13.57
C ALA A 201 17.42 -13.79 14.81
N ALA A 202 16.78 -14.86 15.26
CA ALA A 202 17.25 -15.67 16.37
C ALA A 202 18.61 -16.33 16.07
N ALA A 203 18.78 -16.88 14.86
CA ALA A 203 20.01 -17.55 14.45
C ALA A 203 21.23 -16.61 14.41
N VAL A 204 21.04 -15.35 14.04
CA VAL A 204 22.12 -14.36 13.94
C VAL A 204 22.22 -13.42 15.13
N GLY A 205 21.29 -13.51 16.08
CA GLY A 205 21.21 -12.63 17.25
C GLY A 205 20.76 -11.21 16.92
N PHE A 206 20.00 -11.02 15.84
CA PHE A 206 19.47 -9.71 15.46
C PHE A 206 18.45 -9.24 16.50
N GLN A 207 18.56 -7.98 16.90
CA GLN A 207 17.62 -7.31 17.76
C GLN A 207 16.97 -6.16 16.99
N ALA A 208 15.66 -6.23 16.81
CA ALA A 208 14.90 -5.14 16.21
C ALA A 208 15.01 -3.85 17.03
N GLY A 209 14.77 -2.73 16.38
CA GLY A 209 14.75 -1.41 17.02
C GLY A 209 14.99 -0.28 16.02
N PRO A 210 14.91 0.99 16.47
CA PRO A 210 15.11 2.15 15.62
C PRO A 210 16.42 2.08 14.84
N GLY A 211 16.32 2.32 13.53
CA GLY A 211 17.44 2.28 12.57
C GLY A 211 18.16 0.95 12.49
N LYS A 212 17.54 -0.16 12.86
CA LYS A 212 18.09 -1.51 12.68
C LYS A 212 17.26 -2.28 11.67
N HIS A 213 17.90 -2.69 10.58
CA HIS A 213 17.26 -3.43 9.50
C HIS A 213 17.80 -4.84 9.41
N LEU A 214 16.93 -5.83 9.28
CA LEU A 214 17.29 -7.20 8.92
C LEU A 214 17.00 -7.41 7.44
N LEU A 215 18.04 -7.43 6.61
CA LEU A 215 17.95 -7.74 5.19
C LEU A 215 18.24 -9.21 4.96
N VAL A 216 17.22 -9.95 4.55
CA VAL A 216 17.34 -11.35 4.15
C VAL A 216 17.45 -11.45 2.63
N ARG A 217 18.62 -11.83 2.12
CA ARG A 217 18.75 -12.24 0.72
C ARG A 217 18.39 -13.71 0.62
N LEU A 218 17.24 -14.00 0.01
CA LEU A 218 16.80 -15.37 -0.25
C LEU A 218 17.74 -16.07 -1.24
N THR A 219 17.47 -17.32 -1.61
CA THR A 219 18.08 -17.98 -2.79
C THR A 219 17.24 -17.76 -4.03
N GLY A 220 17.84 -17.69 -5.21
CA GLY A 220 17.14 -17.59 -6.49
C GLY A 220 16.23 -18.80 -6.77
N GLU A 221 16.43 -19.93 -6.08
CA GLU A 221 15.49 -21.07 -6.15
C GLU A 221 14.08 -20.72 -5.64
N THR A 222 13.93 -19.67 -4.83
CA THR A 222 12.62 -19.20 -4.33
C THR A 222 11.71 -18.66 -5.42
N ALA A 223 12.25 -18.27 -6.59
CA ALA A 223 11.44 -17.85 -7.74
C ALA A 223 10.47 -18.94 -8.25
N ALA A 224 10.77 -20.22 -7.97
CA ALA A 224 9.92 -21.34 -8.34
C ALA A 224 9.10 -21.89 -7.17
N ARG A 225 9.04 -21.18 -6.03
CA ARG A 225 8.35 -21.62 -4.82
C ARG A 225 7.08 -20.81 -4.59
N PRO A 226 5.95 -21.46 -4.26
CA PRO A 226 4.75 -20.74 -3.82
C PRO A 226 5.03 -20.00 -2.51
N GLY A 227 4.30 -18.92 -2.27
CA GLY A 227 4.43 -18.06 -1.08
C GLY A 227 5.70 -17.20 -1.01
N CYS A 228 6.65 -17.32 -1.95
CA CYS A 228 7.85 -16.47 -1.97
C CYS A 228 7.67 -15.30 -2.95
N SER A 229 7.19 -14.16 -2.47
CA SER A 229 7.09 -12.90 -3.24
C SER A 229 8.44 -12.43 -3.80
N TYR A 230 8.43 -11.51 -4.77
CA TYR A 230 9.66 -10.98 -5.37
C TYR A 230 10.59 -10.34 -4.35
N ALA A 231 9.99 -9.53 -3.50
CA ALA A 231 10.54 -8.94 -2.30
C ALA A 231 9.40 -8.74 -1.29
N LEU A 232 9.76 -8.44 -0.05
CA LEU A 232 8.80 -8.13 1.01
C LEU A 232 9.48 -7.26 2.05
N ALA A 233 8.80 -6.23 2.54
CA ALA A 233 9.31 -5.39 3.61
C ALA A 233 8.22 -4.97 4.58
N GLN A 234 8.59 -4.86 5.86
CA GLN A 234 7.77 -4.18 6.85
C GLN A 234 7.69 -2.68 6.53
N VAL A 235 6.52 -2.11 6.79
CA VAL A 235 6.29 -0.67 6.69
C VAL A 235 6.64 -0.03 8.04
N GLY A 236 7.50 0.98 8.02
CA GLY A 236 7.84 1.77 9.21
C GLY A 236 7.08 3.09 9.29
N ALA A 237 7.39 3.89 10.30
CA ALA A 237 6.75 5.19 10.55
C ALA A 237 7.57 6.40 10.06
N GLY A 238 8.78 6.17 9.52
CA GLY A 238 9.70 7.25 9.13
C GLY A 238 11.16 6.82 9.02
N THR A 239 12.03 7.77 8.67
CA THR A 239 13.47 7.57 8.35
C THR A 239 14.35 6.97 9.46
N THR A 240 13.87 6.93 10.70
CA THR A 240 14.57 6.34 11.86
C THR A 240 13.98 4.99 12.28
N SER A 241 12.96 4.51 11.57
CA SER A 241 12.39 3.18 11.83
C SER A 241 13.39 2.11 11.45
N GLY A 242 13.39 1.00 12.19
CA GLY A 242 14.01 -0.23 11.73
C GLY A 242 13.00 -1.08 10.97
N GLY A 243 13.35 -2.32 10.70
CA GLY A 243 12.40 -3.31 10.21
C GLY A 243 13.05 -4.46 9.46
N ARG A 244 12.23 -5.40 9.02
CA ARG A 244 12.64 -6.64 8.37
C ARG A 244 12.24 -6.58 6.90
N LEU A 245 13.12 -7.08 6.05
CA LEU A 245 12.88 -7.17 4.62
C LEU A 245 13.54 -8.43 4.05
N TYR A 246 13.00 -8.96 2.96
CA TYR A 246 13.72 -9.90 2.12
C TYR A 246 13.70 -9.50 0.66
N VAL A 247 14.72 -9.93 -0.08
CA VAL A 247 14.83 -9.76 -1.53
C VAL A 247 15.31 -11.04 -2.19
N ARG A 248 14.79 -11.34 -3.39
CA ARG A 248 15.26 -12.47 -4.21
C ARG A 248 16.33 -12.10 -5.22
N GLU A 249 16.65 -10.82 -5.38
CA GLU A 249 17.68 -10.36 -6.30
C GLU A 249 18.64 -9.37 -5.63
N ASN A 250 19.91 -9.39 -6.06
CA ASN A 250 20.90 -8.41 -5.63
C ASN A 250 20.88 -7.19 -6.56
N LEU A 251 19.72 -6.54 -6.66
CA LEU A 251 19.52 -5.32 -7.44
C LEU A 251 19.37 -4.11 -6.51
N ALA A 252 20.14 -3.05 -6.79
CA ALA A 252 20.18 -1.88 -5.91
C ALA A 252 18.82 -1.16 -5.78
N SER A 253 18.02 -1.12 -6.85
CA SER A 253 16.68 -0.52 -6.82
C SER A 253 15.73 -1.29 -5.92
N VAL A 254 15.71 -2.62 -5.99
CA VAL A 254 14.87 -3.46 -5.13
C VAL A 254 15.25 -3.27 -3.66
N ILE A 255 16.53 -3.39 -3.33
CA ILE A 255 16.97 -3.22 -1.93
C ILE A 255 16.68 -1.80 -1.42
N ALA A 256 16.84 -0.78 -2.27
CA ALA A 256 16.50 0.58 -1.90
C ALA A 256 14.99 0.76 -1.71
N HIS A 257 14.16 0.16 -2.58
CA HIS A 257 12.70 0.15 -2.52
C HIS A 257 12.20 -0.45 -1.20
N GLU A 258 12.65 -1.66 -0.85
CA GLU A 258 12.29 -2.33 0.40
C GLU A 258 12.72 -1.55 1.65
N LEU A 259 13.85 -0.86 1.59
CA LEU A 259 14.25 0.06 2.66
C LEU A 259 13.36 1.30 2.72
N GLY A 260 12.81 1.75 1.58
CA GLY A 260 11.81 2.81 1.51
C GLY A 260 10.52 2.47 2.26
N HIS A 261 10.05 1.23 2.16
CA HIS A 261 8.94 0.73 3.00
C HIS A 261 9.27 0.79 4.48
N ASN A 262 10.47 0.34 4.88
CA ASN A 262 10.92 0.49 6.27
C ASN A 262 10.97 1.96 6.72
N PHE A 263 11.10 2.93 5.80
CA PHE A 263 11.03 4.36 6.11
C PHE A 263 9.61 4.94 6.05
N GLY A 264 8.59 4.12 5.81
CA GLY A 264 7.18 4.48 5.80
C GLY A 264 6.65 4.96 4.46
N LEU A 265 7.38 4.70 3.37
CA LEU A 265 6.89 5.01 2.03
C LEU A 265 6.02 3.89 1.50
N GLY A 266 4.95 4.26 0.79
CA GLY A 266 4.24 3.36 -0.10
C GLY A 266 4.77 3.46 -1.53
N HIS A 267 4.09 2.82 -2.47
CA HIS A 267 4.46 2.79 -3.87
C HIS A 267 4.27 4.14 -4.57
N SER A 268 5.11 4.36 -5.56
CA SER A 268 4.95 5.40 -6.57
C SER A 268 4.33 4.78 -7.82
N SER A 269 3.05 5.04 -8.01
CA SER A 269 2.21 4.48 -9.08
C SER A 269 1.77 5.55 -10.05
N ALA A 270 1.11 5.18 -11.15
CA ALA A 270 0.51 6.15 -12.07
C ALA A 270 -1.01 6.10 -12.00
N ALA A 271 -1.66 7.27 -12.05
CA ALA A 271 -3.09 7.37 -12.34
C ALA A 271 -3.28 7.79 -13.80
N GLN A 272 -3.91 6.91 -14.58
CA GLN A 272 -4.16 7.13 -16.00
C GLN A 272 -5.66 7.28 -16.23
N CYS A 273 -6.07 8.38 -16.86
CA CYS A 273 -7.47 8.69 -17.14
C CYS A 273 -7.70 8.82 -18.65
N ASP A 274 -8.92 8.50 -19.10
CA ASP A 274 -9.23 8.35 -20.52
C ASP A 274 -9.29 9.73 -21.21
N GLY A 275 -8.21 10.11 -21.90
CA GLY A 275 -8.10 11.38 -22.64
C GLY A 275 -8.06 12.65 -21.78
N ALA A 276 -7.93 12.54 -20.46
CA ALA A 276 -7.85 13.64 -19.51
C ALA A 276 -6.81 13.36 -18.43
N VAL A 277 -6.26 14.39 -17.78
CA VAL A 277 -5.26 14.22 -16.70
C VAL A 277 -5.92 13.63 -15.45
N GLU A 278 -7.16 14.04 -15.19
CA GLU A 278 -8.04 13.50 -14.15
C GLU A 278 -9.46 13.36 -14.71
N GLY A 279 -10.23 12.39 -14.23
CA GLY A 279 -11.58 12.15 -14.71
C GLY A 279 -12.32 11.04 -13.95
N ALA A 280 -13.49 10.67 -14.45
CA ALA A 280 -14.29 9.59 -13.88
C ALA A 280 -13.84 8.19 -14.35
N SER A 281 -13.21 8.11 -15.53
CA SER A 281 -12.73 6.86 -16.13
C SER A 281 -11.21 6.82 -16.02
N CYS A 282 -10.71 6.23 -14.93
CA CYS A 282 -9.30 6.12 -14.63
C CYS A 282 -8.93 4.73 -14.12
N ARG A 283 -7.65 4.40 -14.19
CA ARG A 283 -7.04 3.30 -13.43
C ARG A 283 -5.85 3.80 -12.62
N THR A 284 -5.57 3.12 -11.52
CA THR A 284 -4.24 3.14 -10.91
C THR A 284 -3.43 2.00 -11.50
N ALA A 285 -2.21 2.29 -11.93
CA ALA A 285 -1.25 1.31 -12.40
C ALA A 285 -0.08 1.27 -11.41
N GLY A 286 -0.05 0.21 -10.60
CA GLY A 286 0.97 -0.04 -9.59
C GLY A 286 2.39 0.13 -10.16
N TYR A 287 3.28 0.75 -9.39
CA TYR A 287 4.71 0.89 -9.70
C TYR A 287 5.05 1.68 -10.99
N ARG A 288 4.06 2.23 -11.69
CA ARG A 288 4.25 2.80 -13.03
C ARG A 288 5.01 4.15 -13.03
N ASP A 289 5.39 4.67 -11.87
CA ASP A 289 6.33 5.79 -11.78
C ASP A 289 7.79 5.34 -11.85
N TYR A 290 8.27 5.00 -13.05
CA TYR A 290 9.63 4.52 -13.31
C TYR A 290 10.74 5.55 -13.01
N TYR A 291 10.38 6.78 -12.63
CA TYR A 291 11.33 7.82 -12.24
C TYR A 291 11.75 7.73 -10.78
N ASP A 292 11.01 7.00 -9.95
CA ASP A 292 11.14 7.00 -8.49
C ASP A 292 11.49 5.61 -7.96
N VAL A 293 12.25 5.55 -6.87
CA VAL A 293 12.68 4.29 -6.26
C VAL A 293 11.50 3.45 -5.75
N MET A 294 10.40 4.09 -5.33
CA MET A 294 9.19 3.42 -4.89
C MET A 294 8.27 3.03 -6.06
N GLY A 295 8.67 3.31 -7.30
CA GLY A 295 8.06 2.72 -8.49
C GLY A 295 8.68 1.37 -8.81
N ALA A 296 8.55 0.94 -10.07
CA ALA A 296 9.08 -0.34 -10.52
C ALA A 296 10.59 -0.38 -10.35
N SER A 297 11.12 -1.49 -9.82
CA SER A 297 12.56 -1.67 -9.68
C SER A 297 13.22 -2.07 -10.98
N TRP A 298 14.18 -1.27 -11.46
CA TRP A 298 14.97 -1.53 -12.67
C TRP A 298 16.38 -0.96 -12.54
N SER A 299 17.15 -0.89 -13.64
CA SER A 299 18.55 -0.48 -13.60
C SER A 299 18.80 0.96 -13.13
N GLN A 300 17.77 1.81 -13.10
CA GLN A 300 17.86 3.20 -12.65
C GLN A 300 17.02 3.40 -11.40
N LEU A 301 17.57 4.15 -10.44
CA LEU A 301 16.88 4.56 -9.22
C LEU A 301 16.10 5.86 -9.40
N GLY A 302 16.63 6.78 -10.24
CA GLY A 302 16.14 8.16 -10.30
C GLY A 302 16.28 8.94 -8.99
N SER A 303 15.94 10.22 -8.99
CA SER A 303 15.72 10.98 -7.76
C SER A 303 14.38 10.57 -7.12
N LEU A 304 14.25 10.71 -5.80
CA LEU A 304 12.93 10.65 -5.16
C LEU A 304 12.00 11.67 -5.84
N ASN A 305 10.72 11.36 -5.90
CA ASN A 305 9.70 12.33 -6.29
C ASN A 305 9.32 13.23 -5.09
N ALA A 306 8.70 14.37 -5.37
CA ALA A 306 8.31 15.36 -4.37
C ALA A 306 7.35 14.81 -3.29
N PRO A 307 6.28 14.04 -3.62
CA PRO A 307 5.45 13.39 -2.60
C PRO A 307 6.24 12.53 -1.61
N GLN A 308 7.10 11.64 -2.11
CA GLN A 308 7.90 10.75 -1.25
C GLN A 308 8.93 11.52 -0.42
N ALA A 309 9.62 12.50 -1.02
CA ALA A 309 10.55 13.37 -0.29
C ALA A 309 9.86 14.22 0.78
N ALA A 310 8.63 14.66 0.53
CA ALA A 310 7.81 15.37 1.52
C ALA A 310 7.33 14.44 2.64
N ALA A 311 6.93 13.21 2.33
CA ALA A 311 6.52 12.19 3.30
C ALA A 311 7.65 11.85 4.29
N LEU A 312 8.90 11.77 3.80
CA LEU A 312 10.08 11.59 4.67
C LEU A 312 10.49 12.86 5.44
N GLY A 313 9.90 14.01 5.14
CA GLY A 313 10.32 15.30 5.72
C GLY A 313 11.67 15.81 5.23
N VAL A 314 12.17 15.31 4.09
CA VAL A 314 13.50 15.66 3.54
C VAL A 314 13.44 16.71 2.42
N LEU A 315 12.23 17.18 2.08
CA LEU A 315 12.02 18.32 1.19
C LEU A 315 11.85 19.62 2.01
N PRO A 316 12.90 20.42 2.22
CA PRO A 316 12.83 21.59 3.09
C PRO A 316 11.89 22.65 2.52
N ALA A 317 11.25 23.44 3.39
CA ALA A 317 10.32 24.51 3.01
C ALA A 317 10.93 25.52 2.02
N THR A 318 12.24 25.78 2.09
CA THR A 318 12.96 26.67 1.17
C THR A 318 13.14 26.09 -0.24
N ALA A 319 13.00 24.78 -0.40
CA ALA A 319 13.07 24.10 -1.69
C ALA A 319 11.68 23.89 -2.32
N GLN A 320 10.61 24.38 -1.70
CA GLN A 320 9.25 24.27 -2.21
C GLN A 320 8.54 25.62 -2.25
N ALA A 321 7.68 25.80 -3.24
CA ALA A 321 6.64 26.82 -3.24
C ALA A 321 5.30 26.13 -2.94
N SER A 322 4.38 26.82 -2.27
CA SER A 322 3.03 26.30 -2.02
C SER A 322 1.99 27.29 -2.49
N LEU A 323 0.97 26.80 -3.19
CA LEU A 323 -0.22 27.56 -3.54
C LEU A 323 -1.50 26.81 -3.12
N SER A 324 -2.53 27.55 -2.77
CA SER A 324 -3.85 27.05 -2.44
C SER A 324 -4.91 27.78 -3.27
N VAL A 325 -6.10 27.22 -3.33
CA VAL A 325 -7.26 27.87 -3.95
C VAL A 325 -7.54 29.21 -3.27
N GLY A 326 -8.07 30.17 -4.03
CA GLY A 326 -8.31 31.54 -3.56
C GLY A 326 -7.09 32.46 -3.64
N GLN A 327 -5.88 31.92 -3.82
CA GLN A 327 -4.68 32.74 -3.98
C GLN A 327 -4.54 33.34 -5.39
N ALA A 328 -3.76 34.42 -5.47
CA ALA A 328 -3.47 35.09 -6.73
C ALA A 328 -2.69 34.20 -7.70
N GLU A 329 -2.90 34.43 -9.00
CA GLU A 329 -2.07 33.88 -10.06
C GLU A 329 -0.58 34.09 -9.74
N SER A 330 0.21 33.05 -9.97
CA SER A 330 1.63 33.04 -9.66
C SER A 330 2.44 32.41 -10.78
N THR A 331 3.65 32.96 -10.98
CA THR A 331 4.68 32.35 -11.83
C THR A 331 5.75 31.76 -10.93
N VAL A 332 6.03 30.47 -11.10
CA VAL A 332 7.01 29.72 -10.30
C VAL A 332 8.06 29.13 -11.22
N THR A 333 9.33 29.30 -10.87
CA THR A 333 10.44 28.64 -11.58
C THR A 333 10.91 27.44 -10.77
N LEU A 334 10.77 26.25 -11.34
CA LEU A 334 11.26 25.00 -10.77
C LEU A 334 12.67 24.70 -11.26
N ALA A 335 13.64 24.66 -10.35
CA ALA A 335 14.95 24.07 -10.59
C ALA A 335 14.82 22.54 -10.78
N PRO A 336 15.79 21.87 -11.44
CA PRO A 336 15.80 20.42 -11.54
C PRO A 336 15.71 19.74 -10.16
N PHE A 337 14.81 18.76 -10.03
CA PHE A 337 14.55 18.11 -8.74
C PHE A 337 15.77 17.36 -8.20
N GLY A 338 16.52 16.67 -9.08
CA GLY A 338 17.80 16.02 -8.76
C GLY A 338 18.95 16.97 -8.40
N GLY A 339 18.72 18.28 -8.40
CA GLY A 339 19.62 19.29 -7.84
C GLY A 339 19.35 19.57 -6.35
N ASN A 340 20.13 20.44 -5.73
CA ASN A 340 20.06 20.76 -4.29
C ASN A 340 19.81 22.25 -3.99
N THR A 341 19.48 23.05 -5.01
CA THR A 341 19.28 24.50 -4.88
C THR A 341 18.02 24.95 -5.60
N GLY A 342 17.50 26.11 -5.19
CA GLY A 342 16.30 26.71 -5.75
C GLY A 342 15.01 26.01 -5.29
N VAL A 343 13.88 26.53 -5.80
CA VAL A 343 12.58 25.88 -5.64
C VAL A 343 12.57 24.66 -6.57
N ARG A 344 12.43 23.46 -6.02
CA ARG A 344 12.47 22.18 -6.77
C ARG A 344 11.09 21.55 -6.93
N ALA A 345 10.15 21.90 -6.04
CA ALA A 345 8.78 21.44 -6.10
C ALA A 345 7.78 22.60 -5.93
N LEU A 346 6.65 22.49 -6.59
CA LEU A 346 5.47 23.31 -6.33
C LEU A 346 4.38 22.42 -5.75
N ARG A 347 3.99 22.72 -4.51
CA ARG A 347 2.88 22.10 -3.80
C ARG A 347 1.59 22.88 -4.08
N LEU A 348 0.53 22.21 -4.52
CA LEU A 348 -0.80 22.79 -4.67
C LEU A 348 -1.75 22.08 -3.72
N VAL A 349 -2.59 22.83 -3.00
CA VAL A 349 -3.62 22.27 -2.11
C VAL A 349 -4.98 22.69 -2.61
N ASP A 350 -5.78 21.73 -3.05
CA ASP A 350 -7.14 21.99 -3.54
C ASP A 350 -8.12 22.31 -2.40
N ARG A 351 -9.38 22.57 -2.72
CA ARG A 351 -10.41 22.94 -1.74
C ARG A 351 -10.71 21.80 -0.76
N GLU A 352 -10.59 20.56 -1.19
CA GLU A 352 -10.83 19.36 -0.39
C GLU A 352 -9.61 18.95 0.45
N GLY A 353 -8.46 19.61 0.25
CA GLY A 353 -7.22 19.37 0.97
C GLY A 353 -6.30 18.34 0.30
N ALA A 354 -6.65 17.83 -0.88
CA ALA A 354 -5.77 16.98 -1.65
C ALA A 354 -4.55 17.78 -2.14
N VAL A 355 -3.40 17.12 -2.14
CA VAL A 355 -2.12 17.75 -2.42
C VAL A 355 -1.60 17.28 -3.77
N TYR A 356 -1.31 18.23 -4.64
CA TYR A 356 -0.63 18.00 -5.91
C TYR A 356 0.78 18.56 -5.85
N TRP A 357 1.67 17.93 -6.60
CA TRP A 357 3.08 18.28 -6.67
C TRP A 357 3.51 18.40 -8.12
N LEU A 358 4.12 19.52 -8.47
CA LEU A 358 4.85 19.67 -9.73
C LEU A 358 6.35 19.71 -9.46
N GLU A 359 7.10 18.95 -10.24
CA GLU A 359 8.55 18.88 -10.19
C GLU A 359 9.14 18.90 -11.61
N HIS A 360 10.34 19.44 -11.75
CA HIS A 360 11.05 19.43 -13.02
C HIS A 360 12.12 18.31 -13.02
N ARG A 361 11.89 17.27 -13.83
CA ARG A 361 12.85 16.18 -14.06
C ARG A 361 13.69 16.49 -15.29
N ALA A 362 14.95 16.84 -15.04
CA ALA A 362 15.95 17.08 -16.08
C ALA A 362 17.01 15.99 -16.07
N ALA A 363 17.68 15.78 -17.20
CA ALA A 363 18.81 14.86 -17.34
C ALA A 363 20.07 15.37 -16.62
N THR A 364 20.00 15.50 -15.30
CA THR A 364 21.03 16.07 -14.42
C THR A 364 21.04 15.37 -13.08
N GLY A 365 22.17 15.42 -12.36
CA GLY A 365 22.28 14.75 -11.06
C GLY A 365 21.99 13.25 -11.19
N ARG A 366 21.19 12.72 -10.27
CA ARG A 366 20.78 11.31 -10.29
C ARG A 366 19.87 10.94 -11.46
N ASP A 367 19.18 11.92 -12.04
CA ASP A 367 18.33 11.74 -13.22
C ASP A 367 19.10 11.89 -14.55
N GLY A 368 20.44 11.96 -14.50
CA GLY A 368 21.29 12.07 -15.69
C GLY A 368 21.02 11.01 -16.77
N TRP A 369 20.54 9.83 -16.36
CA TRP A 369 20.19 8.73 -17.25
C TRP A 369 19.06 9.07 -18.23
N LEU A 370 18.16 10.02 -17.91
CA LEU A 370 17.05 10.44 -18.78
C LEU A 370 17.52 10.90 -20.16
N GLY A 371 18.70 11.51 -20.25
CA GLY A 371 19.29 12.03 -21.49
C GLY A 371 20.20 11.04 -22.22
N THR A 372 20.19 9.76 -21.83
CA THR A 372 21.15 8.76 -22.29
C THR A 372 20.42 7.50 -22.82
N ARG A 373 21.18 6.56 -23.38
CA ARG A 373 20.63 5.29 -23.88
C ARG A 373 20.13 4.37 -22.76
N GLU A 374 20.51 4.67 -21.53
CA GLU A 374 20.08 3.99 -20.31
C GLU A 374 18.60 4.26 -19.98
N ASN A 375 17.98 5.29 -20.58
CA ASN A 375 16.54 5.52 -20.56
C ASN A 375 15.81 4.53 -21.49
N VAL A 376 15.83 3.24 -21.14
CA VAL A 376 15.26 2.16 -21.97
C VAL A 376 13.74 2.25 -22.12
N TYR A 377 13.07 2.99 -21.22
CA TYR A 377 11.63 3.22 -21.23
C TYR A 377 11.22 4.48 -22.00
N GLY A 378 12.18 5.27 -22.50
CA GLY A 378 11.89 6.49 -23.26
C GLY A 378 11.14 7.55 -22.45
N LEU A 379 11.39 7.62 -21.14
CA LEU A 379 10.74 8.53 -20.22
C LEU A 379 11.06 9.99 -20.55
N ASP A 380 10.08 10.87 -20.41
CA ASP A 380 10.24 12.30 -20.65
C ASP A 380 11.21 12.97 -19.66
N ALA A 381 11.99 13.92 -20.15
CA ALA A 381 12.53 14.99 -19.31
C ALA A 381 11.59 16.20 -19.41
N GLY A 382 11.11 16.71 -18.27
CA GLY A 382 10.15 17.80 -18.25
C GLY A 382 9.49 18.00 -16.89
N VAL A 383 8.36 18.72 -16.90
CA VAL A 383 7.58 18.96 -15.68
C VAL A 383 6.62 17.80 -15.50
N LEU A 384 6.81 17.05 -14.42
CA LEU A 384 5.92 15.98 -14.01
C LEU A 384 4.92 16.49 -12.98
N LEU A 385 3.76 15.86 -12.93
CA LEU A 385 2.67 16.16 -12.02
C LEU A 385 2.32 14.91 -11.22
N ARG A 386 2.29 15.03 -9.90
CA ARG A 386 1.88 13.95 -9.01
C ARG A 386 0.79 14.42 -8.07
N ARG A 387 -0.06 13.49 -7.62
CA ARG A 387 -0.97 13.68 -6.49
C ARG A 387 -0.46 12.84 -5.32
N GLY A 388 -0.47 13.41 -4.12
CA GLY A 388 -0.26 12.62 -2.91
C GLY A 388 -1.40 11.62 -2.76
N GLY A 389 -1.06 10.37 -2.44
CA GLY A 389 -2.03 9.32 -2.19
C GLY A 389 -1.99 8.83 -0.76
N ALA A 390 -2.64 7.70 -0.52
CA ALA A 390 -2.62 6.95 0.72
C ALA A 390 -2.00 5.59 0.46
N PHE A 391 -1.65 4.86 1.51
CA PHE A 391 -1.11 3.51 1.37
C PHE A 391 -2.13 2.59 0.63
N PRO A 392 -1.69 1.75 -0.32
CA PRO A 392 -0.31 1.47 -0.72
C PRO A 392 0.34 2.54 -1.60
N ASP A 393 -0.43 3.29 -2.39
CA ASP A 393 0.08 4.24 -3.37
C ASP A 393 0.24 5.66 -2.80
N THR A 394 1.31 5.90 -2.03
CA THR A 394 1.55 7.22 -1.41
C THR A 394 1.88 8.31 -2.45
N SER A 395 2.19 7.94 -3.69
CA SER A 395 2.41 8.86 -4.81
C SER A 395 1.73 8.37 -6.09
N LEU A 396 0.96 9.24 -6.74
CA LEU A 396 0.30 8.98 -8.02
C LEU A 396 0.79 9.94 -9.10
N LEU A 397 1.61 9.46 -10.04
CA LEU A 397 2.00 10.15 -11.26
C LEU A 397 0.79 10.33 -12.17
N LEU A 398 0.44 11.58 -12.47
CA LEU A 398 -0.64 11.91 -13.38
C LEU A 398 -0.08 12.08 -14.79
N ASP A 399 -0.76 11.50 -15.77
CA ASP A 399 -0.39 11.60 -17.18
C ASP A 399 -0.66 13.03 -17.71
N GLY A 400 0.40 13.81 -17.95
CA GLY A 400 0.31 15.15 -18.56
C GLY A 400 -0.02 15.15 -20.06
N THR A 401 -0.02 13.98 -20.69
CA THR A 401 -0.28 13.71 -22.11
C THR A 401 -1.35 12.63 -22.33
N PRO A 402 -2.49 12.70 -21.62
CA PRO A 402 -3.41 11.57 -21.47
C PRO A 402 -3.92 11.06 -22.81
N GLY A 403 -3.64 9.79 -23.06
CA GLY A 403 -4.14 9.02 -24.20
C GLY A 403 -5.46 8.29 -23.89
N PRO A 404 -6.07 7.65 -24.91
CA PRO A 404 -7.22 6.79 -24.70
C PRO A 404 -6.83 5.51 -23.96
N ALA A 405 -7.76 4.91 -23.21
CA ALA A 405 -7.50 3.74 -22.37
C ALA A 405 -6.80 2.57 -23.08
N ALA A 406 -7.11 2.35 -24.36
CA ALA A 406 -6.49 1.31 -25.19
C ALA A 406 -4.97 1.49 -25.45
N ARG A 407 -4.37 2.60 -25.00
CA ARG A 407 -2.94 2.91 -25.16
C ARG A 407 -2.17 2.95 -23.85
N TRP A 408 -2.86 2.90 -22.71
CA TRP A 408 -2.26 3.17 -21.41
C TRP A 408 -1.03 2.31 -21.12
N ASP A 409 -1.00 1.03 -21.49
CA ASP A 409 0.13 0.12 -21.20
C ASP A 409 1.39 0.49 -21.97
N ALA A 410 1.25 1.00 -23.20
CA ALA A 410 2.37 1.39 -24.05
C ALA A 410 2.78 2.86 -23.86
N ASP A 411 1.93 3.66 -23.24
CA ASP A 411 2.20 5.08 -23.00
C ASP A 411 2.93 5.27 -21.66
N LEU A 412 4.17 5.75 -21.76
CA LEU A 412 5.04 6.09 -20.63
C LEU A 412 5.40 7.59 -20.64
N GLN A 413 4.76 8.37 -21.52
CA GLN A 413 4.94 9.81 -21.54
C GLN A 413 4.01 10.41 -20.50
N SER A 414 4.49 11.38 -19.74
CA SER A 414 3.72 11.96 -18.63
C SER A 414 4.09 13.41 -18.36
N ALA A 415 5.14 13.94 -18.99
CA ALA A 415 5.51 15.33 -18.80
C ALA A 415 4.49 16.27 -19.44
N ILE A 416 4.12 17.33 -18.71
CA ILE A 416 3.23 18.37 -19.24
C ILE A 416 3.97 19.11 -20.36
N PRO A 417 3.45 19.12 -21.60
CA PRO A 417 4.09 19.82 -22.71
C PRO A 417 4.09 21.34 -22.49
N ALA A 418 5.17 22.01 -22.91
CA ALA A 418 5.22 23.47 -22.88
C ALA A 418 4.08 24.09 -23.71
N GLY A 419 3.47 25.15 -23.18
CA GLY A 419 2.32 25.85 -23.76
C GLY A 419 0.97 25.16 -23.53
N ARG A 420 0.93 23.93 -23.01
CA ARG A 420 -0.32 23.25 -22.68
C ARG A 420 -0.82 23.68 -21.30
N ALA A 421 -2.07 24.14 -21.24
CA ALA A 421 -2.77 24.34 -19.99
C ALA A 421 -3.41 23.01 -19.53
N VAL A 422 -3.23 22.66 -18.26
CA VAL A 422 -3.82 21.50 -17.60
C VAL A 422 -4.67 21.99 -16.44
N SER A 423 -5.92 21.54 -16.38
CA SER A 423 -6.79 21.77 -15.23
C SER A 423 -6.67 20.60 -14.25
N LEU A 424 -6.54 20.93 -12.96
CA LEU A 424 -6.41 19.98 -11.85
C LEU A 424 -7.59 20.11 -10.88
N SER A 425 -7.91 19.03 -10.18
CA SER A 425 -8.97 18.95 -9.16
C SER A 425 -10.26 19.66 -9.60
N GLY A 426 -10.85 19.18 -10.70
CA GLY A 426 -12.11 19.74 -11.22
C GLY A 426 -12.07 21.19 -11.71
N GLY A 427 -10.90 21.83 -11.77
CA GLY A 427 -10.71 23.23 -12.16
C GLY A 427 -10.23 24.15 -11.05
N ASP A 428 -9.89 23.62 -9.88
CA ASP A 428 -9.32 24.39 -8.76
C ASP A 428 -7.97 25.02 -9.10
N PHE A 429 -7.20 24.39 -10.01
CA PHE A 429 -5.99 24.98 -10.57
C PHE A 429 -5.97 24.84 -12.09
N THR A 430 -5.47 25.87 -12.76
CA THR A 430 -4.98 25.77 -14.14
C THR A 430 -3.48 25.99 -14.15
N VAL A 431 -2.73 24.97 -14.54
CA VAL A 431 -1.27 25.00 -14.64
C VAL A 431 -0.87 25.07 -16.10
N THR A 432 0.10 25.92 -16.44
CA THR A 432 0.70 26.00 -17.77
C THR A 432 2.22 26.01 -17.64
N VAL A 433 2.87 25.03 -18.26
CA VAL A 433 4.34 25.04 -18.41
C VAL A 433 4.68 26.05 -19.50
N GLN A 434 5.28 27.18 -19.14
CA GLN A 434 5.62 28.24 -20.10
C GLN A 434 6.89 27.91 -20.87
N SER A 435 7.89 27.38 -20.17
CA SER A 435 9.17 26.96 -20.76
C SER A 435 9.82 25.88 -19.90
N VAL A 436 10.65 25.06 -20.55
CA VAL A 436 11.49 24.05 -19.90
C VAL A 436 12.89 24.18 -20.47
N GLY A 437 13.90 24.16 -19.61
CA GLY A 437 15.30 24.14 -20.01
C GLY A 437 16.18 23.56 -18.92
N ALA A 438 17.47 23.37 -19.22
CA ALA A 438 18.42 22.74 -18.30
C ALA A 438 18.54 23.46 -16.94
N ALA A 439 18.33 24.78 -16.90
CA ALA A 439 18.39 25.58 -15.68
C ALA A 439 17.09 25.57 -14.86
N GLY A 440 15.96 25.13 -15.45
CA GLY A 440 14.67 25.09 -14.78
C GLY A 440 13.48 25.15 -15.73
N ALA A 441 12.29 24.96 -15.18
CA ALA A 441 11.01 25.08 -15.86
C ALA A 441 10.20 26.24 -15.26
N VAL A 442 9.62 27.09 -16.11
CA VAL A 442 8.78 28.21 -15.68
C VAL A 442 7.32 27.80 -15.79
N LEU A 443 6.61 27.85 -14.68
CA LEU A 443 5.19 27.51 -14.56
C LEU A 443 4.38 28.77 -14.33
N ARG A 444 3.24 28.88 -15.00
CA ARG A 444 2.16 29.79 -14.64
C ARG A 444 1.05 28.97 -14.00
N VAL A 445 0.64 29.36 -12.81
CA VAL A 445 -0.44 28.70 -12.06
C VAL A 445 -1.53 29.71 -11.74
N VAL A 446 -2.76 29.36 -12.10
CA VAL A 446 -3.95 30.14 -11.80
C VAL A 446 -4.82 29.31 -10.87
N PRO A 447 -4.79 29.58 -9.56
CA PRO A 447 -5.79 29.06 -8.63
C PRO A 447 -7.18 29.62 -8.96
N ALA A 448 -8.22 28.82 -8.76
CA ALA A 448 -9.59 29.29 -8.85
C ALA A 448 -9.87 30.31 -7.72
N ALA A 449 -10.72 31.30 -7.99
CA ALA A 449 -11.20 32.20 -6.95
C ALA A 449 -12.06 31.46 -5.93
N ASP A 450 -12.04 31.88 -4.67
CA ASP A 450 -12.99 31.41 -3.68
C ASP A 450 -14.40 31.86 -4.09
N GLY A 451 -15.30 30.91 -4.38
CA GLY A 451 -16.72 31.19 -4.66
C GLY A 451 -17.26 30.83 -6.04
N THR A 452 -16.48 30.25 -6.96
CA THR A 452 -17.06 29.66 -8.19
C THR A 452 -17.12 28.13 -8.06
N GLY A 453 -18.14 27.66 -7.33
CA GLY A 453 -18.48 26.24 -7.30
C GLY A 453 -18.94 25.77 -8.68
N ARG A 454 -18.19 24.87 -9.30
CA ARG A 454 -18.73 23.89 -10.24
C ARG A 454 -18.49 22.54 -9.59
N ALA A 455 -19.56 21.78 -9.36
CA ALA A 455 -19.48 20.46 -8.78
C ALA A 455 -18.52 19.59 -9.61
N ALA A 456 -17.39 19.19 -9.02
CA ALA A 456 -16.52 18.16 -9.57
C ALA A 456 -17.23 16.80 -9.46
N ALA A 457 -17.07 15.96 -10.48
CA ALA A 457 -17.56 14.59 -10.45
C ALA A 457 -16.70 13.79 -9.45
N ARG A 458 -17.36 13.26 -8.43
CA ARG A 458 -16.80 12.39 -7.39
C ARG A 458 -16.45 11.01 -7.99
N PRO A 459 -15.26 10.41 -7.73
CA PRO A 459 -15.08 8.98 -7.89
C PRO A 459 -15.90 8.26 -6.79
N ALA A 460 -16.61 7.21 -7.15
CA ALA A 460 -17.48 6.47 -6.24
C ALA A 460 -16.67 5.83 -5.10
N GLY A 461 -16.67 6.45 -3.92
CA GLY A 461 -16.55 5.73 -2.66
C GLY A 461 -17.86 4.99 -2.41
N SER A 462 -17.78 3.69 -2.15
CA SER A 462 -18.92 2.86 -1.73
C SER A 462 -19.48 3.40 -0.41
N GLY A 463 -20.74 3.86 -0.43
CA GLY A 463 -21.42 4.31 0.78
C GLY A 463 -22.84 4.79 0.51
N GLN A 464 -23.82 3.91 0.69
CA GLN A 464 -25.20 4.28 1.07
C GLN A 464 -25.16 4.68 2.56
N GLY A 465 -25.94 5.60 3.13
CA GLY A 465 -27.08 6.40 2.69
C GLY A 465 -27.32 7.53 3.70
N ALA A 466 -28.21 8.46 3.34
CA ALA A 466 -28.46 9.75 4.00
C ALA A 466 -29.25 9.68 5.33
N THR A 467 -29.18 10.75 6.13
CA THR A 467 -30.36 11.54 6.59
C THR A 467 -29.95 12.82 7.35
N ILE A 468 -30.67 13.92 7.11
CA ILE A 468 -30.69 15.18 7.90
C ILE A 468 -31.96 15.16 8.80
N PRO A 469 -31.98 15.79 9.99
CA PRO A 469 -32.70 17.07 10.16
C PRO A 469 -31.97 18.06 11.12
N ALA A 470 -31.76 19.33 10.72
CA ALA A 470 -32.58 20.52 10.98
C ALA A 470 -32.39 21.21 12.37
N GLU A 471 -31.60 22.29 12.33
CA GLU A 471 -31.74 23.64 12.94
C GLU A 471 -32.46 23.87 14.29
N VAL A 472 -31.73 24.52 15.24
CA VAL A 472 -32.28 25.53 16.18
C VAL A 472 -31.22 26.63 16.42
N ALA A 473 -31.66 27.88 16.42
CA ALA A 473 -30.85 29.10 16.46
C ALA A 473 -30.74 29.78 17.85
N ALA A 474 -29.64 30.55 17.99
CA ALA A 474 -29.41 31.79 18.80
C ALA A 474 -29.14 31.67 20.33
N PRO A 475 -28.48 32.66 20.99
CA PRO A 475 -28.12 34.00 20.54
C PRO A 475 -26.65 34.46 20.77
N VAL A 476 -26.38 35.66 20.23
CA VAL A 476 -25.15 36.48 20.26
C VAL A 476 -25.02 37.25 21.58
N GLU A 477 -23.81 37.38 22.13
CA GLU A 477 -23.44 38.46 23.05
C GLU A 477 -22.04 39.02 22.74
N GLU A 478 -21.90 40.33 22.96
CA GLU A 478 -20.82 41.24 22.55
C GLU A 478 -19.53 41.18 23.42
N THR A 479 -18.39 41.27 22.72
CA THR A 479 -17.07 41.86 23.03
C THR A 479 -16.67 42.28 24.47
N THR A 480 -15.47 41.84 24.87
CA THR A 480 -14.39 42.74 25.36
C THR A 480 -13.00 42.18 25.04
N ALA A 481 -12.09 43.04 24.56
CA ALA A 481 -10.69 42.74 24.27
C ALA A 481 -9.80 42.80 25.53
N GLY A 482 -8.88 41.84 25.66
CA GLY A 482 -7.80 41.79 26.67
C GLY A 482 -6.71 40.81 26.24
N GLU A 483 -5.45 41.19 26.46
CA GLU A 483 -4.15 40.65 25.98
C GLU A 483 -3.85 39.13 26.17
N PRO A 484 -2.83 38.57 25.48
CA PRO A 484 -2.74 37.14 25.20
C PRO A 484 -2.20 36.35 26.39
N ALA A 485 -3.04 35.49 26.97
CA ALA A 485 -2.65 34.44 27.89
C ALA A 485 -2.83 33.08 27.21
N PHE A 486 -1.76 32.28 27.17
CA PHE A 486 -1.78 30.89 26.75
C PHE A 486 -2.75 30.10 27.63
N TRP A 487 -3.88 29.68 27.06
CA TRP A 487 -4.87 28.81 27.69
C TRP A 487 -5.03 27.54 26.84
N VAL A 488 -4.77 26.40 27.48
CA VAL A 488 -5.03 25.06 26.93
C VAL A 488 -6.45 24.69 27.37
N PRO A 489 -7.39 24.39 26.45
CA PRO A 489 -8.72 23.94 26.86
C PRO A 489 -8.64 22.50 27.39
N SER A 490 -9.08 22.30 28.63
CA SER A 490 -9.49 20.99 29.13
C SER A 490 -10.78 20.61 28.41
N VAL A 491 -10.75 19.60 27.56
CA VAL A 491 -11.98 19.02 26.99
C VAL A 491 -12.65 18.19 28.07
N GLU A 492 -13.85 18.59 28.50
CA GLU A 492 -14.75 17.73 29.26
C GLU A 492 -15.21 16.59 28.33
N VAL A 493 -14.81 15.35 28.68
CA VAL A 493 -15.30 14.13 28.03
C VAL A 493 -16.78 13.96 28.39
N PRO A 494 -17.71 13.91 27.43
CA PRO A 494 -19.08 13.53 27.70
C PRO A 494 -19.12 12.06 28.18
N ALA A 495 -19.81 11.81 29.29
CA ALA A 495 -20.05 10.47 29.79
C ALA A 495 -20.73 9.58 28.72
N ALA A 496 -20.33 8.30 28.69
CA ALA A 496 -20.78 7.27 27.76
C ALA A 496 -22.30 7.29 27.54
N ARG A 497 -22.72 7.40 26.27
CA ARG A 497 -24.10 7.10 25.87
C ARG A 497 -24.27 5.59 25.80
N ALA A 498 -25.39 5.14 26.35
CA ALA A 498 -25.77 3.75 26.50
C ALA A 498 -25.84 2.99 25.16
N GLN A 499 -25.51 1.69 25.25
CA GLN A 499 -25.61 0.66 24.22
C GLN A 499 -26.90 0.78 23.40
N VAL A 500 -26.77 0.86 22.08
CA VAL A 500 -27.88 0.64 21.14
C VAL A 500 -27.84 -0.83 20.75
N ALA A 501 -28.81 -1.59 21.25
CA ALA A 501 -29.03 -2.97 20.81
C ALA A 501 -29.64 -2.93 19.39
N LEU A 502 -29.00 -3.63 18.45
CA LEU A 502 -29.55 -3.88 17.12
C LEU A 502 -30.54 -5.05 17.20
N ASP A 503 -31.77 -4.86 16.71
CA ASP A 503 -32.76 -5.92 16.56
C ASP A 503 -32.36 -6.87 15.42
N PRO A 504 -32.47 -8.21 15.60
CA PRO A 504 -32.18 -9.16 14.53
C PRO A 504 -33.30 -9.16 13.47
N VAL A 505 -32.89 -9.12 12.21
CA VAL A 505 -33.75 -9.28 11.03
C VAL A 505 -34.31 -10.71 11.02
N ALA A 506 -35.64 -10.82 11.05
CA ALA A 506 -36.34 -12.10 10.95
C ALA A 506 -36.42 -12.59 9.50
N ASP A 507 -36.03 -13.84 9.28
CA ASP A 507 -36.24 -14.59 8.03
C ASP A 507 -37.75 -14.78 7.75
N GLY A 508 -38.23 -14.10 6.71
CA GLY A 508 -39.53 -14.33 6.12
C GLY A 508 -39.50 -15.51 5.17
N SER A 509 -39.84 -16.70 5.65
CA SER A 509 -40.21 -17.82 4.78
C SER A 509 -41.63 -17.60 4.25
N SER A 510 -41.82 -17.73 2.94
CA SER A 510 -43.14 -17.95 2.31
C SER A 510 -43.00 -18.83 1.08
N SER A 511 -43.79 -19.89 1.12
CA SER A 511 -43.89 -21.07 0.27
C SER A 511 -44.35 -20.82 -1.18
N LEU A 512 -43.97 -21.75 -2.07
CA LEU A 512 -44.77 -22.52 -3.05
C LEU A 512 -43.79 -22.94 -4.16
N GLY A 513 -43.48 -24.21 -4.41
CA GLY A 513 -44.41 -25.32 -4.60
C GLY A 513 -44.61 -25.56 -6.10
N GLY A 514 -43.73 -26.36 -6.72
CA GLY A 514 -44.05 -27.10 -7.95
C GLY A 514 -43.12 -26.88 -9.15
N LEU A 515 -42.18 -27.80 -9.37
CA LEU A 515 -42.06 -28.59 -10.62
C LEU A 515 -40.92 -29.61 -10.51
N LEU A 516 -41.26 -30.86 -10.82
CA LEU A 516 -40.41 -32.04 -10.85
C LEU A 516 -39.57 -32.07 -12.14
N LEU A 517 -38.24 -32.27 -12.01
CA LEU A 517 -37.25 -33.04 -12.84
C LEU A 517 -37.23 -32.90 -14.39
N PRO A 518 -36.18 -33.34 -15.11
CA PRO A 518 -34.74 -33.52 -14.79
C PRO A 518 -33.80 -32.94 -15.87
N PHE A 519 -32.53 -32.61 -15.58
CA PHE A 519 -31.47 -32.71 -16.61
C PHE A 519 -30.10 -33.03 -15.99
N ALA A 520 -29.79 -34.32 -15.95
CA ALA A 520 -28.44 -34.85 -15.91
C ALA A 520 -27.84 -34.79 -17.32
N VAL A 521 -27.24 -33.67 -17.72
CA VAL A 521 -26.38 -33.58 -18.93
C VAL A 521 -25.33 -32.48 -18.74
N ALA A 522 -24.20 -32.81 -18.10
CA ALA A 522 -22.97 -32.00 -18.20
C ALA A 522 -21.67 -32.78 -17.91
N VAL A 523 -21.68 -34.11 -18.01
CA VAL A 523 -20.47 -34.94 -17.83
C VAL A 523 -20.06 -35.68 -19.12
N VAL A 524 -20.83 -35.54 -20.21
CA VAL A 524 -20.57 -36.29 -21.47
C VAL A 524 -19.85 -35.46 -22.56
N THR A 525 -19.70 -34.14 -22.39
CA THR A 525 -19.03 -33.28 -23.39
C THR A 525 -17.51 -33.17 -23.22
N GLY A 526 -16.95 -33.46 -22.04
CA GLY A 526 -15.49 -33.43 -21.82
C GLY A 526 -14.74 -34.66 -22.34
N GLY A 527 -15.37 -35.84 -22.29
CA GLY A 527 -14.74 -37.11 -22.67
C GLY A 527 -14.52 -37.29 -24.19
N LEU A 528 -15.33 -36.62 -25.02
CA LEU A 528 -15.26 -36.78 -26.48
C LEU A 528 -14.18 -35.92 -27.14
N LEU A 529 -13.76 -34.82 -26.51
CA LEU A 529 -12.69 -33.93 -27.02
C LEU A 529 -11.29 -34.48 -26.77
N LEU A 530 -11.08 -35.19 -25.66
CA LEU A 530 -9.80 -35.85 -25.33
C LEU A 530 -9.50 -37.05 -26.25
N LEU A 531 -10.53 -37.81 -26.64
CA LEU A 531 -10.38 -38.95 -27.56
C LEU A 531 -10.06 -38.52 -29.00
N LEU A 532 -10.53 -37.35 -29.45
CA LEU A 532 -10.23 -36.80 -30.78
C LEU A 532 -8.82 -36.20 -30.90
N GLN A 533 -8.25 -35.69 -29.81
CA GLN A 533 -6.87 -35.16 -29.80
C GLN A 533 -5.81 -36.27 -29.78
N CYS A 534 -6.04 -37.37 -29.06
CA CYS A 534 -5.16 -38.55 -29.07
C CYS A 534 -5.09 -39.22 -30.44
N LEU A 535 -6.21 -39.27 -31.18
CA LEU A 535 -6.25 -39.85 -32.54
C LEU A 535 -5.56 -38.98 -33.61
N ARG A 536 -5.40 -37.67 -33.38
CA ARG A 536 -4.68 -36.76 -34.29
C ARG A 536 -3.16 -36.79 -34.12
N ARG A 537 -2.63 -37.10 -32.93
CA ARG A 537 -1.17 -37.20 -32.69
C ARG A 537 -0.56 -38.53 -33.17
N GLY A 538 -1.36 -39.60 -33.29
CA GLY A 538 -0.89 -40.91 -33.78
C GLY A 538 -0.59 -41.01 -35.29
N ARG A 539 -0.96 -40.01 -36.10
CA ARG A 539 -0.89 -40.08 -37.58
C ARG A 539 0.31 -39.36 -38.22
N ARG A 540 1.24 -38.77 -37.46
CA ARG A 540 2.41 -38.05 -38.01
C ARG A 540 3.78 -38.65 -37.68
N ARG A 541 3.85 -39.97 -37.43
CA ARG A 541 5.13 -40.69 -37.40
C ARG A 541 5.06 -41.97 -38.22
N ARG A 542 5.45 -41.89 -39.50
CA ARG A 542 6.17 -42.97 -40.18
C ARG A 542 7.24 -42.38 -41.14
N PRO A 543 8.41 -43.02 -41.24
CA PRO A 543 9.58 -42.51 -41.95
C PRO A 543 9.62 -42.99 -43.40
N LEU A 544 10.31 -42.27 -44.29
CA LEU A 544 10.75 -42.80 -45.57
C LEU A 544 12.23 -42.44 -45.82
N TYR A 545 13.01 -43.50 -45.90
CA TYR A 545 14.36 -43.60 -46.45
C TYR A 545 14.46 -43.00 -47.87
N ARG A 546 15.50 -42.21 -48.11
CA ARG A 546 16.48 -42.46 -49.17
C ARG A 546 17.79 -41.74 -48.87
#